data_AF-A0A4P7R2P7-F1
#
_entry.id   AF-A0A4P7R2P7-F1
#
_cell.length_a   1.000
_cell.length_b   1.000
_cell.length_c   1.000
_cell.angle_alpha   90.00
_cell.angle_beta   90.00
_cell.angle_gamma   90.00
#
_symmetry.space_group_name_H-M   'P 1'
#
loop_
_entity.id
_entity.type
_entity.pdbx_description
1 polymer ?
#
loop_
_entity_poly.entity_id
_entity_poly.type
_entity_poly.pdbx_seq_one_letter_code
_entity_poly.pdbx_strand_id
1 'polypeptide(L)'
;MGLLFVLAMQAATPDIIVSGKRLDEAYQACVEQGCPPLRDAQVSIAFAEQQFRQGAYQRARRTLAAAVARNKQNAAIAPKPVAALYEAYATVSLHDGEMDVFKKAVGGQVRTLRENLPRDDPAVTAAAFATGDMWLALRDGRTAELSYRAVERQALADGNATLAMLATLRRAELANARNDPAGAARLLAEAEARPAATDPALRSVSRVVRLRLAAQRADDGQVDRLVREIGHDTSTRPVLIWGPPYEPTAEAAARDAAAKFDLVNPVSASSSDVGSIQWVDIGFWIKPDGKTDDAEILRGSRSTGWAGYLVKQVSARRYTGTDGAAGARGVYRVERFSLRGTYQTPKGSLINRRAGPGELEVLDLTLPDTTITASR
;
A
#
# COMPACT_ATOMS: atom_id res chain seq x y z
N MET A 1 -49.53 -41.89 5.90
CA MET A 1 -49.31 -40.47 6.27
C MET A 1 -48.80 -40.47 7.70
N GLY A 2 -47.65 -39.96 8.10
CA GLY A 2 -46.62 -39.15 7.48
C GLY A 2 -45.80 -38.64 8.67
N LEU A 3 -44.49 -38.90 8.67
CA LEU A 3 -43.53 -38.47 9.69
C LEU A 3 -43.62 -36.97 9.97
N LEU A 4 -43.30 -36.56 11.21
CA LEU A 4 -42.36 -35.46 11.44
C LEU A 4 -41.83 -35.48 12.88
N PHE A 5 -40.65 -36.07 13.00
CA PHE A 5 -39.68 -35.85 14.08
C PHE A 5 -39.30 -34.37 14.12
N VAL A 6 -39.43 -33.73 15.27
CA VAL A 6 -38.80 -32.43 15.55
C VAL A 6 -37.44 -32.72 16.19
N LEU A 7 -36.37 -32.69 15.38
CA LEU A 7 -35.00 -32.60 15.89
C LEU A 7 -34.69 -31.14 16.21
N ALA A 8 -34.40 -30.86 17.47
CA ALA A 8 -33.72 -29.65 17.88
C ALA A 8 -32.30 -29.65 17.30
N MET A 9 -32.05 -28.83 16.28
CA MET A 9 -30.67 -28.48 15.90
C MET A 9 -30.20 -27.34 16.79
N GLN A 10 -29.27 -27.69 17.68
CA GLN A 10 -28.38 -26.74 18.32
C GLN A 10 -27.68 -25.93 17.23
N ALA A 11 -27.76 -24.60 17.34
CA ALA A 11 -26.99 -23.69 16.51
C ALA A 11 -25.50 -23.86 16.86
N ALA A 12 -24.82 -24.76 16.16
CA ALA A 12 -23.38 -24.74 16.07
C ALA A 12 -23.00 -23.47 15.30
N THR A 13 -22.44 -22.49 16.00
CA THR A 13 -21.67 -21.42 15.38
C THR A 13 -20.63 -22.08 14.47
N PRO A 14 -20.57 -21.76 13.17
CA PRO A 14 -19.52 -22.30 12.33
C PRO A 14 -18.19 -21.73 12.82
N ASP A 15 -17.43 -22.54 13.53
CA ASP A 15 -16.00 -22.35 13.68
C ASP A 15 -15.43 -22.20 12.26
N ILE A 16 -14.81 -21.05 11.99
CA ILE A 16 -13.99 -20.88 10.79
C ILE A 16 -12.75 -21.75 11.02
N ILE A 17 -12.86 -23.03 10.64
CA ILE A 17 -11.73 -23.95 10.63
C ILE A 17 -10.80 -23.50 9.49
N VAL A 18 -9.75 -22.74 9.85
CA VAL A 18 -8.59 -22.56 8.98
C VAL A 18 -7.84 -23.90 8.97
N SER A 19 -8.28 -24.78 8.08
CA SER A 19 -7.57 -25.99 7.69
C SER A 19 -6.30 -25.57 6.94
N GLY A 20 -5.22 -25.33 7.69
CA GLY A 20 -3.90 -25.09 7.15
C GLY A 20 -2.88 -25.61 8.14
N LYS A 21 -1.91 -26.41 7.68
CA LYS A 21 -0.67 -26.65 8.43
C LYS A 21 -0.23 -25.33 9.06
N ARG A 22 0.19 -25.35 10.32
CA ARG A 22 0.65 -24.12 10.97
C ARG A 22 1.77 -23.53 10.10
N LEU A 23 1.64 -22.25 9.72
CA LEU A 23 2.54 -21.62 8.74
C LEU A 23 4.00 -21.63 9.19
N ASP A 24 4.25 -21.68 10.50
CA ASP A 24 5.57 -21.89 11.10
C ASP A 24 6.14 -23.27 10.73
N GLU A 25 5.38 -24.36 10.90
CA GLU A 25 5.80 -25.70 10.51
C GLU A 25 6.04 -25.81 9.01
N ALA A 26 5.16 -25.21 8.20
CA ALA A 26 5.31 -25.19 6.75
C ALA A 26 6.58 -24.44 6.34
N TYR A 27 6.87 -23.31 7.00
CA TYR A 27 8.10 -22.54 6.81
C TYR A 27 9.35 -23.32 7.21
N GLN A 28 9.36 -23.93 8.41
CA GLN A 28 10.51 -24.71 8.87
C GLN A 28 10.80 -25.88 7.95
N ALA A 29 9.78 -26.68 7.60
CA ALA A 29 9.95 -27.78 6.66
C ALA A 29 10.50 -27.30 5.31
N CYS A 30 10.06 -26.14 4.83
CA CYS A 30 10.51 -25.57 3.57
C CYS A 30 11.98 -25.12 3.60
N VAL A 31 12.42 -24.55 4.73
CA VAL A 31 13.81 -24.16 4.96
C VAL A 31 14.71 -25.38 5.11
N GLU A 32 14.28 -26.39 5.87
CA GLU A 32 15.03 -27.62 6.11
C GLU A 32 15.21 -28.49 4.86
N GLN A 33 14.16 -28.58 4.03
CA GLN A 33 14.14 -29.44 2.85
C GLN A 33 14.68 -28.76 1.58
N GLY A 34 14.95 -27.45 1.62
CA GLY A 34 15.43 -26.71 0.45
C GLY A 34 14.36 -26.58 -0.65
N CYS A 35 13.25 -25.92 -0.33
CA CYS A 35 12.16 -25.67 -1.29
C CYS A 35 12.60 -25.04 -2.63
N PRO A 36 11.93 -25.38 -3.74
CA PRO A 36 12.02 -24.61 -4.98
C PRO A 36 11.65 -23.12 -4.78
N PRO A 37 12.19 -22.18 -5.58
CA PRO A 37 12.06 -20.75 -5.31
C PRO A 37 10.62 -20.23 -5.19
N LEU A 38 9.71 -20.73 -6.03
CA LEU A 38 8.30 -20.36 -5.96
C LEU A 38 7.68 -20.78 -4.60
N ARG A 39 7.96 -21.99 -4.15
CA ARG A 39 7.40 -22.53 -2.90
C ARG A 39 8.00 -21.82 -1.68
N ASP A 40 9.32 -21.58 -1.69
CA ASP A 40 9.97 -20.82 -0.61
C ASP A 40 9.41 -19.40 -0.53
N ALA A 41 9.24 -18.72 -1.66
CA ALA A 41 8.62 -17.38 -1.70
C ALA A 41 7.22 -17.38 -1.10
N GLN A 42 6.33 -18.27 -1.55
CA GLN A 42 4.95 -18.36 -1.06
C GLN A 42 4.88 -18.59 0.45
N VAL A 43 5.62 -19.58 0.96
CA VAL A 43 5.59 -19.96 2.38
C VAL A 43 6.25 -18.90 3.26
N SER A 44 7.39 -18.37 2.83
CA SER A 44 8.10 -17.30 3.56
C SER A 44 7.28 -16.02 3.65
N ILE A 45 6.61 -15.61 2.57
CA ILE A 45 5.73 -14.44 2.55
C ILE A 45 4.53 -14.67 3.47
N ALA A 46 3.82 -15.80 3.32
CA ALA A 46 2.65 -16.10 4.16
C ALA A 46 3.00 -16.14 5.66
N PHE A 47 4.13 -16.74 6.03
CA PHE A 47 4.59 -16.76 7.41
C PHE A 47 4.99 -15.36 7.92
N ALA A 48 5.67 -14.57 7.10
CA ALA A 48 6.02 -13.19 7.45
C ALA A 48 4.78 -12.29 7.57
N GLU A 49 3.76 -12.47 6.73
CA GLU A 49 2.48 -11.77 6.83
C GLU A 49 1.76 -12.10 8.14
N GLN A 50 1.77 -13.37 8.56
CA GLN A 50 1.22 -13.76 9.86
C GLN A 50 1.96 -13.04 11.00
N GLN A 51 3.29 -13.03 10.97
CA GLN A 51 4.11 -12.31 11.95
C GLN A 51 3.81 -10.80 11.94
N PHE A 52 3.69 -10.19 10.76
CA PHE A 52 3.36 -8.78 10.59
C PHE A 52 1.97 -8.44 11.15
N ARG A 53 0.96 -9.26 10.84
CA ARG A 53 -0.42 -9.11 11.35
C ARG A 53 -0.48 -9.18 12.88
N GLN A 54 0.42 -9.93 13.50
CA GLN A 54 0.59 -10.02 14.96
C GLN A 54 1.41 -8.86 15.56
N GLY A 55 1.87 -7.91 14.74
CA GLY A 55 2.73 -6.81 15.18
C GLY A 55 4.20 -7.18 15.37
N ALA A 56 4.63 -8.36 14.92
CA ALA A 56 6.01 -8.81 15.02
C ALA A 56 6.86 -8.35 13.82
N TYR A 57 6.87 -7.05 13.53
CA TYR A 57 7.53 -6.44 12.36
C TYR A 57 8.99 -6.88 12.18
N GLN A 58 9.79 -6.84 13.24
CA GLN A 58 11.19 -7.28 13.18
C GLN A 58 11.33 -8.77 12.85
N ARG A 59 10.43 -9.63 13.34
CA ARG A 59 10.46 -11.07 13.01
C ARG A 59 10.08 -11.29 11.55
N ALA A 60 9.00 -10.65 11.08
CA ALA A 60 8.58 -10.68 9.68
C ALA A 60 9.71 -10.23 8.75
N ARG A 61 10.39 -9.14 9.10
CA ARG A 61 11.52 -8.62 8.34
C ARG A 61 12.69 -9.60 8.29
N ARG A 62 13.06 -10.23 9.41
CA ARG A 62 14.13 -11.25 9.45
C ARG A 62 13.77 -12.49 8.62
N THR A 63 12.53 -12.95 8.69
CA THR A 63 11.99 -14.05 7.88
C THR A 63 12.18 -13.78 6.39
N LEU A 64 11.78 -12.58 5.94
CA LEU A 64 11.87 -12.16 4.53
C LEU A 64 13.32 -11.91 4.09
N ALA A 65 14.16 -11.34 4.96
CA ALA A 65 15.59 -11.18 4.68
C ALA A 65 16.27 -12.53 4.43
N ALA A 66 15.96 -13.54 5.26
CA ALA A 66 16.50 -14.89 5.10
C ALA A 66 16.00 -15.54 3.80
N ALA A 67 14.71 -15.37 3.46
CA ALA A 67 14.15 -15.88 2.21
C ALA A 67 14.79 -15.22 0.98
N VAL A 68 14.99 -13.91 0.98
CA VAL A 68 15.73 -13.19 -0.08
C VAL A 68 17.15 -13.74 -0.18
N ALA A 69 17.85 -13.94 0.93
CA ALA A 69 19.23 -14.44 0.92
C ALA A 69 19.34 -15.83 0.28
N ARG A 70 18.38 -16.73 0.54
CA ARG A 70 18.31 -18.07 -0.08
C ARG A 70 17.96 -18.00 -1.58
N ASN A 71 17.12 -17.06 -1.99
CA ASN A 71 16.53 -17.07 -3.34
C ASN A 71 17.18 -16.10 -4.33
N LYS A 72 17.99 -15.13 -3.90
CA LYS A 72 18.52 -14.08 -4.79
C LYS A 72 19.32 -14.61 -5.99
N GLN A 73 19.98 -15.76 -5.86
CA GLN A 73 20.73 -16.37 -6.97
C GLN A 73 19.83 -17.02 -8.02
N ASN A 74 18.56 -17.25 -7.70
CA ASN A 74 17.56 -17.82 -8.60
C ASN A 74 16.85 -16.74 -9.43
N ALA A 75 17.32 -15.49 -9.43
CA ALA A 75 16.66 -14.37 -10.10
C ALA A 75 16.42 -14.60 -11.60
N ALA A 76 17.34 -15.29 -12.30
CA ALA A 76 17.18 -15.61 -13.71
C ALA A 76 16.15 -16.72 -13.99
N ILE A 77 16.02 -17.68 -13.08
CA ILE A 77 15.14 -18.86 -13.25
C ILE A 77 13.74 -18.59 -12.69
N ALA A 78 13.64 -17.80 -11.63
CA ALA A 78 12.41 -17.48 -10.93
C ALA A 78 12.30 -15.97 -10.61
N PRO A 79 12.32 -15.08 -11.63
CA PRO A 79 12.35 -13.64 -11.41
C PRO A 79 11.14 -13.11 -10.63
N LYS A 80 9.92 -13.57 -10.95
CA LYS A 80 8.70 -13.11 -10.28
C LYS A 80 8.65 -13.54 -8.80
N PRO A 81 8.93 -14.81 -8.42
CA PRO A 81 9.05 -15.19 -7.01
C PRO A 81 10.12 -14.40 -6.23
N VAL A 82 11.30 -14.19 -6.81
CA VAL A 82 12.38 -13.44 -6.16
C VAL A 82 11.99 -11.96 -5.98
N ALA A 83 11.36 -11.36 -6.98
CA ALA A 83 10.85 -10.00 -6.89
C ALA A 83 9.76 -9.84 -5.83
N ALA A 84 8.84 -10.82 -5.72
CA ALA A 84 7.80 -10.82 -4.69
C ALA A 84 8.39 -10.89 -3.26
N LEU A 85 9.48 -11.64 -3.07
CA LEU A 85 10.21 -11.64 -1.79
C LEU A 85 10.79 -10.26 -1.46
N TYR A 86 11.40 -9.58 -2.45
CA TYR A 86 11.89 -8.22 -2.26
C TYR A 86 10.77 -7.22 -1.98
N GLU A 87 9.62 -7.35 -2.65
CA GLU A 87 8.45 -6.50 -2.44
C GLU A 87 7.91 -6.65 -1.01
N ALA A 88 7.65 -7.88 -0.56
CA ALA A 88 7.23 -8.15 0.81
C ALA A 88 8.27 -7.64 1.82
N TYR A 89 9.56 -7.84 1.55
CA TYR A 89 10.65 -7.36 2.40
C TYR A 89 10.69 -5.84 2.49
N ALA A 90 10.48 -5.14 1.36
CA ALA A 90 10.38 -3.70 1.29
C ALA A 90 9.18 -3.20 2.13
N THR A 91 7.99 -3.75 1.90
CA THR A 91 6.76 -3.38 2.62
C THR A 91 6.93 -3.53 4.13
N VAL A 92 7.40 -4.68 4.60
CA VAL A 92 7.60 -4.88 6.05
C VAL A 92 8.67 -3.92 6.59
N SER A 93 9.73 -3.64 5.84
CA SER A 93 10.79 -2.72 6.26
C SER A 93 10.32 -1.26 6.35
N LEU A 94 9.44 -0.85 5.43
CA LEU A 94 8.80 0.47 5.46
C LEU A 94 7.97 0.64 6.75
N HIS A 95 7.17 -0.36 7.10
CA HIS A 95 6.38 -0.33 8.33
C HIS A 95 7.21 -0.53 9.61
N ASP A 96 8.35 -1.25 9.53
CA ASP A 96 9.28 -1.42 10.65
C ASP A 96 10.13 -0.16 10.92
N GLY A 97 10.20 0.78 9.96
CA GLY A 97 11.00 2.01 10.08
C GLY A 97 12.43 1.90 9.53
N GLU A 98 12.77 0.81 8.84
CA GLU A 98 14.10 0.51 8.31
C GLU A 98 14.27 1.03 6.88
N MET A 99 14.43 2.35 6.74
CA MET A 99 14.39 3.01 5.43
C MET A 99 15.51 2.58 4.49
N ASP A 100 16.70 2.28 5.01
CA ASP A 100 17.81 1.78 4.18
C ASP A 100 17.56 0.38 3.63
N VAL A 101 16.92 -0.48 4.44
CA VAL A 101 16.53 -1.82 4.00
C VAL A 101 15.40 -1.72 2.99
N PHE A 102 14.40 -0.87 3.23
CA PHE A 102 13.32 -0.58 2.29
C PHE A 102 13.87 -0.16 0.91
N LYS A 103 14.76 0.85 0.86
CA LYS A 103 15.40 1.29 -0.40
C LYS A 103 16.13 0.17 -1.12
N LYS A 104 16.95 -0.60 -0.39
CA LYS A 104 17.72 -1.72 -0.96
C LYS A 104 16.80 -2.81 -1.51
N ALA A 105 15.70 -3.11 -0.81
CA ALA A 105 14.75 -4.12 -1.22
C ALA A 105 13.97 -3.70 -2.49
N VAL A 106 13.49 -2.45 -2.57
CA VAL A 106 12.88 -1.90 -3.80
C VAL A 106 13.88 -1.98 -4.97
N GLY A 107 15.13 -1.57 -4.75
CA GLY A 107 16.18 -1.69 -5.77
C GLY A 107 16.45 -3.14 -6.18
N GLY A 108 16.33 -4.09 -5.26
CA GLY A 108 16.39 -5.53 -5.53
C GLY A 108 15.25 -5.99 -6.44
N GLN A 109 14.01 -5.65 -6.09
CA GLN A 109 12.80 -5.96 -6.88
C GLN A 109 12.92 -5.43 -8.32
N VAL A 110 13.20 -4.14 -8.47
CA VAL A 110 13.28 -3.47 -9.77
C VAL A 110 14.35 -4.11 -10.64
N ARG A 111 15.54 -4.37 -10.08
CA ARG A 111 16.64 -5.01 -10.79
C ARG A 111 16.28 -6.43 -11.23
N THR A 112 15.76 -7.25 -10.32
CA THR A 112 15.35 -8.62 -10.62
C THR A 112 14.35 -8.68 -11.78
N LEU A 113 13.33 -7.82 -11.78
CA LEU A 113 12.34 -7.81 -12.86
C LEU A 113 12.92 -7.29 -14.17
N ARG A 114 13.64 -6.15 -14.15
CA ARG A 114 14.15 -5.52 -15.38
C ARG A 114 15.25 -6.31 -16.08
N GLU A 115 16.09 -7.02 -15.33
CA GLU A 115 17.21 -7.78 -15.91
C GLU A 115 16.79 -9.16 -16.44
N ASN A 116 15.63 -9.69 -16.01
CA ASN A 116 15.26 -11.09 -16.25
C ASN A 116 13.88 -11.28 -16.92
N LEU A 117 13.16 -10.20 -17.25
CA LEU A 117 11.87 -10.26 -17.95
C LEU A 117 11.86 -9.34 -19.18
N PRO A 118 11.01 -9.64 -20.18
CA PRO A 118 10.76 -8.75 -21.31
C PRO A 118 10.32 -7.34 -20.88
N ARG A 119 10.67 -6.32 -21.67
CA ARG A 119 10.36 -4.91 -21.35
C ARG A 119 8.86 -4.61 -21.27
N ASP A 120 8.06 -5.37 -22.01
CA ASP A 120 6.60 -5.27 -22.06
C ASP A 120 5.90 -6.18 -21.04
N ASP A 121 6.63 -6.96 -20.23
CA ASP A 121 6.02 -7.73 -19.14
C ASP A 121 5.32 -6.76 -18.17
N PRO A 122 4.05 -7.03 -17.78
CA PRO A 122 3.33 -6.18 -16.85
C PRO A 122 4.06 -5.92 -15.52
N ALA A 123 4.85 -6.89 -15.03
CA ALA A 123 5.64 -6.72 -13.82
C ALA A 123 6.80 -5.71 -14.02
N VAL A 124 7.40 -5.66 -15.21
CA VAL A 124 8.42 -4.65 -15.55
C VAL A 124 7.79 -3.27 -15.67
N THR A 125 6.62 -3.18 -16.29
CA THR A 125 5.83 -1.93 -16.38
C THR A 125 5.47 -1.41 -14.98
N ALA A 126 5.01 -2.27 -14.08
CA ALA A 126 4.74 -1.90 -12.70
C ALA A 126 6.01 -1.47 -11.94
N ALA A 127 7.10 -2.23 -12.10
CA ALA A 127 8.39 -1.94 -11.45
C ALA A 127 9.03 -0.62 -11.93
N ALA A 128 8.67 -0.13 -13.12
CA ALA A 128 9.16 1.16 -13.63
C ALA A 128 8.85 2.31 -12.66
N PHE A 129 7.71 2.25 -11.97
CA PHE A 129 7.28 3.28 -11.01
C PHE A 129 7.79 3.06 -9.59
N ALA A 130 8.23 1.86 -9.24
CA ALA A 130 8.58 1.49 -7.86
C ALA A 130 9.68 2.38 -7.25
N THR A 131 10.64 2.86 -8.06
CA THR A 131 11.65 3.82 -7.57
C THR A 131 11.02 5.18 -7.22
N GLY A 132 10.10 5.68 -8.04
CA GLY A 132 9.38 6.93 -7.73
C GLY A 132 8.48 6.78 -6.50
N ASP A 133 7.74 5.67 -6.42
CA ASP A 133 6.85 5.35 -5.29
C ASP A 133 7.64 5.21 -3.98
N MET A 134 8.85 4.64 -4.04
CA MET A 134 9.78 4.59 -2.92
C MET A 134 10.17 5.99 -2.43
N TRP A 135 10.50 6.92 -3.33
CA TRP A 135 10.82 8.29 -2.94
C TRP A 135 9.61 9.03 -2.37
N LEU A 136 8.39 8.76 -2.85
CA LEU A 136 7.18 9.28 -2.23
C LEU A 136 6.98 8.75 -0.80
N ALA A 137 7.19 7.46 -0.58
CA ALA A 137 7.11 6.87 0.76
C ALA A 137 8.14 7.49 1.72
N LEU A 138 9.32 7.85 1.20
CA LEU A 138 10.38 8.57 1.92
C LEU A 138 10.14 10.08 2.05
N ARG A 139 8.98 10.59 1.59
CA ARG A 139 8.60 12.02 1.58
C ARG A 139 9.50 12.91 0.72
N ASP A 140 10.26 12.32 -0.21
CA ASP A 140 11.06 13.05 -1.19
C ASP A 140 10.28 13.22 -2.51
N GLY A 141 9.33 14.14 -2.50
CA GLY A 141 8.50 14.45 -3.67
C GLY A 141 9.29 15.05 -4.84
N ARG A 142 10.52 15.56 -4.62
CA ARG A 142 11.35 16.09 -5.71
C ARG A 142 12.01 14.94 -6.48
N THR A 143 12.61 14.00 -5.76
CA THR A 143 13.26 12.84 -6.38
C THR A 143 12.24 11.87 -6.97
N ALA A 144 11.04 11.78 -6.39
CA ALA A 144 9.92 11.07 -6.99
C ALA A 144 9.53 11.63 -8.38
N GLU A 145 9.36 12.95 -8.51
CA GLU A 145 9.06 13.61 -9.80
C GLU A 145 10.15 13.35 -10.83
N LEU A 146 11.44 13.44 -10.44
CA LEU A 146 12.55 13.12 -11.33
C LEU A 146 12.50 11.66 -11.81
N SER A 147 12.13 10.74 -10.93
CA SER A 147 11.99 9.31 -11.24
C SER A 147 10.85 9.07 -12.23
N TYR A 148 9.66 9.63 -12.00
CA TYR A 148 8.53 9.49 -12.92
C TYR A 148 8.80 10.13 -14.27
N ARG A 149 9.44 11.31 -14.29
CA ARG A 149 9.86 11.95 -15.55
C ARG A 149 10.92 11.14 -16.31
N ALA A 150 11.79 10.42 -15.61
CA ALA A 150 12.73 9.51 -16.25
C ALA A 150 12.00 8.33 -16.91
N VAL A 151 10.99 7.75 -16.25
CA VAL A 151 10.14 6.70 -16.82
C VAL A 151 9.42 7.20 -18.07
N GLU A 152 8.79 8.37 -17.99
CA GLU A 152 8.11 9.00 -19.13
C GLU A 152 9.05 9.21 -20.33
N ARG A 153 10.21 9.83 -20.12
CA ARG A 153 11.19 10.07 -21.20
C ARG A 153 11.65 8.78 -21.85
N GLN A 154 11.93 7.75 -21.05
CA GLN A 154 12.32 6.44 -21.56
C GLN A 154 11.18 5.79 -22.34
N ALA A 155 9.96 5.84 -21.82
CA ALA A 155 8.79 5.28 -22.47
C ALA A 155 8.51 5.96 -23.82
N LEU A 156 8.66 7.28 -23.91
CA LEU A 156 8.53 8.02 -25.17
C LEU A 156 9.63 7.62 -26.18
N ALA A 157 10.88 7.49 -25.72
CA ALA A 157 12.00 7.06 -26.56
C ALA A 157 11.81 5.62 -27.09
N ASP A 158 11.22 4.74 -26.28
CA ASP A 158 10.95 3.36 -26.63
C ASP A 158 9.61 3.18 -27.40
N GLY A 159 8.87 4.27 -27.67
CA GLY A 159 7.56 4.21 -28.32
C GLY A 159 6.44 3.58 -27.47
N ASN A 160 6.66 3.40 -26.18
CA ASN A 160 5.68 2.84 -25.23
C ASN A 160 4.69 3.93 -24.77
N ALA A 161 3.66 4.17 -25.58
CA ALA A 161 2.66 5.20 -25.35
C ALA A 161 1.87 4.99 -24.04
N THR A 162 1.58 3.73 -23.67
CA THR A 162 0.90 3.35 -22.43
C THR A 162 1.72 3.76 -21.20
N LEU A 163 2.98 3.34 -21.14
CA LEU A 163 3.86 3.67 -20.00
C LEU A 163 4.13 5.17 -19.90
N ALA A 164 4.27 5.86 -21.03
CA ALA A 164 4.41 7.31 -21.06
C ALA A 164 3.17 7.99 -20.44
N MET A 165 1.97 7.61 -20.86
CA MET A 165 0.71 8.16 -20.31
C MET A 165 0.59 7.91 -18.80
N LEU A 166 0.84 6.69 -18.34
CA LEU A 166 0.81 6.35 -16.91
C LEU A 166 1.82 7.17 -16.11
N ALA A 167 3.03 7.39 -16.64
CA ALA A 167 4.03 8.20 -15.99
C ALA A 167 3.59 9.66 -15.82
N THR A 168 2.96 10.25 -16.85
CA THR A 168 2.46 11.63 -16.77
C THR A 168 1.29 11.76 -15.82
N LEU A 169 0.41 10.76 -15.75
CA LEU A 169 -0.68 10.71 -14.77
C LEU A 169 -0.11 10.65 -13.33
N ARG A 170 0.91 9.84 -13.06
CA ARG A 170 1.61 9.82 -11.76
C ARG A 170 2.23 11.18 -11.41
N ARG A 171 2.83 11.87 -12.38
CA ARG A 171 3.35 13.24 -12.21
C ARG A 171 2.23 14.23 -11.90
N ALA A 172 1.07 14.11 -12.54
CA ALA A 172 -0.10 14.96 -12.27
C ALA A 172 -0.63 14.75 -10.84
N GLU A 173 -0.70 13.51 -10.37
CA GLU A 173 -1.10 13.19 -8.99
C GLU A 173 -0.10 13.73 -7.97
N LEU A 174 1.20 13.62 -8.25
CA LEU A 174 2.24 14.18 -7.39
C LEU A 174 2.18 15.72 -7.33
N ALA A 175 1.94 16.38 -8.47
CA ALA A 175 1.73 17.82 -8.49
C ALA A 175 0.50 18.22 -7.65
N ASN A 176 -0.59 17.46 -7.75
CA ASN A 176 -1.78 17.68 -6.92
C ASN A 176 -1.49 17.50 -5.41
N ALA A 177 -0.77 16.44 -5.04
CA ALA A 177 -0.37 16.19 -3.65
C ALA A 177 0.57 17.28 -3.08
N ARG A 178 1.33 17.97 -3.95
CA ARG A 178 2.20 19.10 -3.58
C ARG A 178 1.50 20.46 -3.60
N ASN A 179 0.17 20.47 -3.74
CA ASN A 179 -0.64 21.69 -3.85
C ASN A 179 -0.21 22.58 -5.03
N ASP A 180 0.16 21.96 -6.17
CA ASP A 180 0.40 22.61 -7.47
C ASP A 180 -0.77 22.33 -8.42
N PRO A 181 -1.90 23.04 -8.28
CA PRO A 181 -3.11 22.79 -9.04
C PRO A 181 -2.95 23.06 -10.54
N ALA A 182 -2.11 24.03 -10.90
CA ALA A 182 -1.86 24.42 -12.29
C ALA A 182 -0.96 23.39 -12.99
N GLY A 183 0.11 22.94 -12.31
CA GLY A 183 0.97 21.88 -12.81
C GLY A 183 0.23 20.55 -12.98
N ALA A 184 -0.61 20.18 -12.01
CA ALA A 184 -1.43 18.98 -12.08
C ALA A 184 -2.39 19.00 -13.27
N ALA A 185 -3.12 20.11 -13.48
CA ALA A 185 -4.04 20.27 -14.59
C ALA A 185 -3.33 20.23 -15.95
N ARG A 186 -2.16 20.87 -16.06
CA ARG A 186 -1.33 20.85 -17.27
C ARG A 186 -0.88 19.44 -17.63
N LEU A 187 -0.39 18.68 -16.63
CA LEU A 187 0.07 17.30 -16.84
C LEU A 187 -1.07 16.35 -17.19
N LEU A 188 -2.24 16.52 -16.58
CA LEU A 188 -3.43 15.76 -16.96
C LEU A 188 -3.82 16.02 -18.42
N ALA A 189 -3.88 17.29 -18.84
CA ALA A 189 -4.18 17.65 -20.22
C ALA A 189 -3.12 17.08 -21.20
N GLU A 190 -1.84 17.11 -20.82
CA GLU A 190 -0.76 16.50 -21.59
C GLU A 190 -0.94 14.98 -21.75
N ALA A 191 -1.34 14.27 -20.70
CA ALA A 191 -1.61 12.84 -20.76
C ALA A 191 -2.80 12.51 -21.68
N GLU A 192 -3.87 13.31 -21.62
CA GLU A 192 -5.10 13.10 -22.38
C GLU A 192 -4.99 13.48 -23.86
N ALA A 193 -4.04 14.34 -24.22
CA ALA A 193 -3.74 14.66 -25.61
C ALA A 193 -3.03 13.52 -26.36
N ARG A 194 -2.60 12.46 -25.67
CA ARG A 194 -1.85 11.36 -26.29
C ARG A 194 -2.78 10.36 -26.97
N PRO A 195 -2.35 9.70 -28.08
CA PRO A 195 -3.15 8.68 -28.75
C PRO A 195 -3.58 7.53 -27.81
N ALA A 196 -2.74 7.18 -26.84
CA ALA A 196 -3.04 6.15 -25.84
C ALA A 196 -4.28 6.46 -24.98
N ALA A 197 -4.70 7.73 -24.85
CA ALA A 197 -5.91 8.10 -24.11
C ALA A 197 -7.21 7.59 -24.75
N THR A 198 -7.15 7.10 -25.99
CA THR A 198 -8.28 6.42 -26.64
C THR A 198 -8.58 5.06 -26.04
N ASP A 199 -7.58 4.39 -25.45
CA ASP A 199 -7.73 3.12 -24.74
C ASP A 199 -8.72 3.27 -23.56
N PRO A 200 -9.79 2.45 -23.50
CA PRO A 200 -10.78 2.51 -22.42
C PRO A 200 -10.18 2.40 -21.01
N ALA A 201 -9.18 1.55 -20.81
CA ALA A 201 -8.54 1.37 -19.50
C ALA A 201 -7.77 2.62 -19.09
N LEU A 202 -6.98 3.20 -20.00
CA LEU A 202 -6.23 4.43 -19.73
C LEU A 202 -7.14 5.65 -19.55
N ARG A 203 -8.26 5.70 -20.28
CA ARG A 203 -9.29 6.71 -20.09
C ARG A 203 -9.91 6.65 -18.70
N SER A 204 -10.20 5.45 -18.20
CA SER A 204 -10.71 5.25 -16.83
C SER A 204 -9.70 5.72 -15.77
N VAL A 205 -8.40 5.42 -15.95
CA VAL A 205 -7.35 5.92 -15.05
C VAL A 205 -7.29 7.46 -15.09
N SER A 206 -7.31 8.07 -16.26
CA SER A 206 -7.31 9.54 -16.41
C SER A 206 -8.52 10.20 -15.74
N ARG A 207 -9.69 9.56 -15.84
CA ARG A 207 -10.93 9.98 -15.19
C ARG A 207 -10.83 9.94 -13.67
N VAL A 208 -10.18 8.92 -13.10
CA VAL A 208 -9.87 8.86 -11.65
C VAL A 208 -8.92 9.98 -11.23
N VAL A 209 -7.88 10.27 -12.02
CA VAL A 209 -6.96 11.38 -11.72
C VAL A 209 -7.69 12.72 -11.76
N ARG A 210 -8.51 12.97 -12.79
CA ARG A 210 -9.36 14.17 -12.89
C ARG A 210 -10.24 14.33 -11.65
N LEU A 211 -10.87 13.25 -11.20
CA LEU A 211 -11.68 13.23 -9.99
C LEU A 211 -10.88 13.65 -8.75
N ARG A 212 -9.70 13.08 -8.54
CA ARG A 212 -8.82 13.42 -7.41
C ARG A 212 -8.42 14.90 -7.43
N LEU A 213 -8.11 15.44 -8.61
CA LEU A 213 -7.77 16.87 -8.79
C LEU A 213 -8.96 17.79 -8.47
N ALA A 214 -10.17 17.40 -8.86
CA ALA A 214 -11.39 18.14 -8.57
C ALA A 214 -11.77 18.05 -7.08
N ALA A 215 -11.72 16.84 -6.51
CA ALA A 215 -12.08 16.57 -5.12
C ALA A 215 -11.18 17.28 -4.12
N GLN A 216 -9.89 17.48 -4.44
CA GLN A 216 -8.95 18.22 -3.58
C GLN A 216 -9.38 19.67 -3.32
N ARG A 217 -10.20 20.27 -4.21
CA ARG A 217 -10.63 21.68 -4.15
C ARG A 217 -12.10 21.83 -3.79
N ALA A 218 -12.81 20.71 -3.70
CA ALA A 218 -14.25 20.66 -3.51
C ALA A 218 -14.59 20.60 -2.03
N ASP A 219 -15.73 21.19 -1.65
CA ASP A 219 -16.35 20.89 -0.36
C ASP A 219 -16.97 19.47 -0.36
N ASP A 220 -17.30 18.95 0.82
CA ASP A 220 -17.81 17.58 1.00
C ASP A 220 -19.02 17.27 0.09
N GLY A 221 -19.91 18.24 -0.14
CA GLY A 221 -21.10 18.08 -0.98
C GLY A 221 -20.78 18.08 -2.48
N GLN A 222 -19.76 18.82 -2.89
CA GLN A 222 -19.21 18.79 -4.24
C GLN A 222 -18.45 17.50 -4.52
N VAL A 223 -17.68 16.97 -3.57
CA VAL A 223 -17.02 15.66 -3.69
C VAL A 223 -18.07 14.55 -3.90
N ASP A 224 -19.14 14.55 -3.11
CA ASP A 224 -20.24 13.58 -3.24
C ASP A 224 -20.93 13.62 -4.62
N ARG A 225 -21.04 14.81 -5.23
CA ARG A 225 -21.58 14.95 -6.59
C ARG A 225 -20.60 14.42 -7.64
N LEU A 226 -19.34 14.85 -7.56
CA LEU A 226 -18.29 14.42 -8.49
C LEU A 226 -18.12 12.90 -8.51
N VAL A 227 -18.12 12.27 -7.33
CA VAL A 227 -18.02 10.81 -7.19
C VAL A 227 -19.21 10.11 -7.84
N ARG A 228 -20.43 10.61 -7.68
CA ARG A 228 -21.62 10.00 -8.33
C ARG A 228 -21.66 10.21 -9.83
N GLU A 229 -21.30 11.40 -10.31
CA GLU A 229 -21.33 11.76 -11.75
C GLU A 229 -20.33 10.95 -12.57
N ILE A 230 -19.24 10.51 -11.94
CA ILE A 230 -18.11 9.90 -12.64
C ILE A 230 -17.92 8.42 -12.24
N GLY A 231 -18.41 8.03 -11.06
CA GLY A 231 -17.95 6.85 -10.31
C GLY A 231 -18.64 5.52 -10.56
N HIS A 232 -19.40 5.34 -11.64
CA HIS A 232 -19.97 4.03 -11.99
C HIS A 232 -19.19 3.28 -13.09
N ASP A 233 -18.28 3.96 -13.80
CA ASP A 233 -17.71 3.46 -15.06
C ASP A 233 -16.27 2.92 -14.96
N THR A 234 -15.61 3.03 -13.80
CA THR A 234 -14.13 3.05 -13.79
C THR A 234 -13.42 1.82 -13.22
N SER A 235 -14.08 0.91 -12.49
CA SER A 235 -13.41 -0.28 -11.92
C SER A 235 -14.39 -1.27 -11.27
N THR A 236 -14.07 -2.56 -11.31
CA THR A 236 -14.74 -3.61 -10.50
C THR A 236 -14.42 -3.52 -9.00
N ARG A 237 -13.37 -2.78 -8.63
CA ARG A 237 -12.97 -2.54 -7.24
C ARG A 237 -13.00 -1.04 -6.91
N PRO A 238 -13.56 -0.64 -5.76
CA PRO A 238 -13.56 0.76 -5.36
C PRO A 238 -12.14 1.35 -5.25
N VAL A 239 -11.93 2.52 -5.85
CA VAL A 239 -10.67 3.26 -5.81
C VAL A 239 -10.85 4.54 -4.99
N LEU A 240 -9.95 4.80 -4.05
CA LEU A 240 -10.01 6.01 -3.21
C LEU A 240 -9.89 7.28 -4.08
N ILE A 241 -10.90 8.16 -4.02
CA ILE A 241 -10.93 9.45 -4.70
C ILE A 241 -10.51 10.57 -3.75
N TRP A 242 -10.99 10.52 -2.51
CA TRP A 242 -10.71 11.55 -1.53
C TRP A 242 -10.76 11.00 -0.11
N GLY A 243 -9.94 11.59 0.75
CA GLY A 243 -10.01 11.39 2.19
C GLY A 243 -9.36 12.57 2.90
N PRO A 244 -9.82 12.91 4.11
CA PRO A 244 -9.19 13.97 4.88
C PRO A 244 -7.72 13.62 5.18
N PRO A 245 -6.83 14.62 5.30
CA PRO A 245 -5.43 14.37 5.63
C PRO A 245 -5.31 13.69 6.99
N TYR A 246 -4.25 12.91 7.17
CA TYR A 246 -3.90 12.45 8.52
C TYR A 246 -3.39 13.63 9.33
N GLU A 247 -3.88 13.79 10.56
CA GLU A 247 -3.29 14.74 11.48
C GLU A 247 -1.88 14.25 11.87
N PRO A 248 -0.83 15.04 11.60
CA PRO A 248 0.49 14.72 12.11
C PRO A 248 0.47 14.77 13.64
N THR A 249 1.30 13.96 14.29
CA THR A 249 1.59 14.14 15.71
C THR A 249 2.14 15.55 15.95
N ALA A 250 2.01 16.08 17.17
CA ALA A 250 2.55 17.41 17.49
C ALA A 250 4.06 17.49 17.19
N GLU A 251 4.79 16.39 17.40
CA GLU A 251 6.20 16.26 17.08
C GLU A 251 6.47 16.27 15.57
N ALA A 252 5.65 15.57 14.78
CA ALA A 252 5.75 15.60 13.32
C ALA A 252 5.42 16.99 12.76
N ALA A 253 4.38 17.65 13.28
CA ALA A 253 4.03 19.01 12.90
C ALA A 253 5.15 20.02 13.22
N ALA A 254 5.77 19.89 14.41
CA ALA A 254 6.89 20.74 14.83
C ALA A 254 8.14 20.51 13.95
N ARG A 255 8.43 19.26 13.59
CA ARG A 255 9.51 18.92 12.65
C ARG A 255 9.28 19.53 11.27
N ASP A 256 8.08 19.38 10.72
CA ASP A 256 7.74 19.88 9.39
C ASP A 256 7.79 21.42 9.35
N ALA A 257 7.34 22.07 10.43
CA ALA A 257 7.47 23.52 10.60
C ALA A 257 8.95 23.96 10.66
N ALA A 258 9.79 23.25 11.42
CA ALA A 258 11.23 23.56 11.49
C ALA A 258 11.94 23.38 10.15
N ALA A 259 11.65 22.29 9.43
CA ALA A 259 12.19 22.01 8.11
C ALA A 259 11.82 23.07 7.07
N LYS A 260 10.62 23.68 7.18
CA LYS A 260 10.19 24.76 6.28
C LYS A 260 11.06 26.02 6.37
N PHE A 261 11.73 26.23 7.50
CA PHE A 261 12.55 27.41 7.77
C PHE A 261 14.04 27.08 7.92
N ASP A 262 14.49 25.90 7.47
CA ASP A 262 15.86 25.39 7.64
C ASP A 262 16.36 25.45 9.10
N LEU A 263 15.44 25.26 10.06
CA LEU A 263 15.75 25.29 11.49
C LEU A 263 16.21 23.91 11.98
N VAL A 264 16.96 23.91 13.09
CA VAL A 264 17.34 22.68 13.79
C VAL A 264 16.08 21.93 14.23
N ASN A 265 16.05 20.62 14.01
CA ASN A 265 14.92 19.78 14.42
C ASN A 265 14.71 19.90 15.94
N PRO A 266 13.57 20.46 16.40
CA PRO A 266 13.31 20.68 17.83
C PRO A 266 13.06 19.37 18.58
N VAL A 267 12.72 18.29 17.86
CA VAL A 267 12.51 16.95 18.41
C VAL A 267 13.67 16.05 17.98
N SER A 268 14.86 16.33 18.52
CA SER A 268 16.03 15.48 18.29
C SER A 268 15.92 14.19 19.11
N ALA A 269 16.08 13.05 18.47
CA ALA A 269 16.10 11.75 19.14
C ALA A 269 17.21 11.71 20.22
N SER A 270 16.81 11.51 21.47
CA SER A 270 17.71 11.39 22.62
C SER A 270 18.12 9.94 22.88
N SER A 271 19.18 9.75 23.68
CA SER A 271 19.62 8.41 24.12
C SER A 271 18.62 7.71 25.05
N SER A 272 17.60 8.40 25.58
CA SER A 272 16.49 7.80 26.33
C SER A 272 15.28 7.43 25.47
N ASP A 273 15.20 7.89 24.22
CA ASP A 273 14.03 7.64 23.37
C ASP A 273 14.01 6.20 22.85
N VAL A 274 12.97 5.44 23.18
CA VAL A 274 12.71 4.09 22.66
C VAL A 274 11.40 4.11 21.88
N GLY A 275 11.50 4.07 20.54
CA GLY A 275 10.33 4.04 19.66
C GLY A 275 9.72 2.64 19.53
N SER A 276 8.63 2.37 20.25
CA SER A 276 7.77 1.21 19.96
C SER A 276 6.86 1.50 18.76
N ILE A 277 6.58 0.48 17.93
CA ILE A 277 5.55 0.58 16.89
C ILE A 277 4.19 0.45 17.56
N GLN A 278 3.31 1.43 17.35
CA GLN A 278 1.89 1.27 17.65
C GLN A 278 1.16 0.93 16.35
N TRP A 279 0.15 0.07 16.42
CA TRP A 279 -0.61 -0.31 15.24
C TRP A 279 -2.07 -0.60 15.56
N VAL A 280 -2.93 -0.42 14.55
CA VAL A 280 -4.33 -0.87 14.54
C VAL A 280 -4.69 -1.44 13.16
N ASP A 281 -5.58 -2.43 13.13
CA ASP A 281 -6.35 -2.74 11.92
C ASP A 281 -7.70 -2.05 12.01
N ILE A 282 -8.05 -1.30 10.97
CA ILE A 282 -9.37 -0.70 10.83
C ILE A 282 -10.11 -1.43 9.71
N GLY A 283 -11.26 -2.00 10.07
CA GLY A 283 -12.21 -2.59 9.12
C GLY A 283 -13.29 -1.58 8.75
N PHE A 284 -13.74 -1.59 7.51
CA PHE A 284 -14.82 -0.72 7.04
C PHE A 284 -15.47 -1.27 5.77
N TRP A 285 -16.71 -0.88 5.51
CA TRP A 285 -17.40 -1.15 4.25
C TRP A 285 -17.28 0.04 3.31
N ILE A 286 -17.11 -0.24 2.02
CA ILE A 286 -17.28 0.75 0.95
C ILE A 286 -18.61 0.46 0.28
N LYS A 287 -19.59 1.34 0.50
CA LYS A 287 -20.94 1.22 -0.06
C LYS A 287 -20.94 1.38 -1.58
N PRO A 288 -22.00 0.91 -2.27
CA PRO A 288 -22.12 1.08 -3.73
C PRO A 288 -22.06 2.53 -4.21
N ASP A 289 -22.42 3.50 -3.35
CA ASP A 289 -22.32 4.94 -3.61
C ASP A 289 -20.91 5.53 -3.39
N GLY A 290 -19.93 4.69 -3.04
CA GLY A 290 -18.55 5.08 -2.79
C GLY A 290 -18.28 5.62 -1.38
N LYS A 291 -19.29 5.73 -0.51
CA LYS A 291 -19.09 6.16 0.88
C LYS A 291 -18.62 5.02 1.77
N THR A 292 -17.78 5.34 2.75
CA THR A 292 -17.42 4.40 3.80
C THR A 292 -18.53 4.25 4.84
N ASP A 293 -18.64 3.07 5.43
CA ASP A 293 -19.56 2.76 6.53
C ASP A 293 -18.93 1.80 7.54
N ASP A 294 -19.47 1.77 8.76
CA ASP A 294 -19.05 0.89 9.87
C ASP A 294 -17.52 0.82 10.07
N ALA A 295 -16.84 1.98 10.07
CA ALA A 295 -15.40 2.00 10.34
C ALA A 295 -15.13 1.69 11.81
N GLU A 296 -14.34 0.65 12.07
CA GLU A 296 -14.06 0.19 13.43
C GLU A 296 -12.64 -0.37 13.59
N ILE A 297 -12.09 -0.28 14.80
CA ILE A 297 -10.81 -0.91 15.13
C ILE A 297 -11.05 -2.39 15.42
N LEU A 298 -10.53 -3.27 14.57
CA LEU A 298 -10.67 -4.72 14.70
C LEU A 298 -9.72 -5.32 15.73
N ARG A 299 -8.49 -4.81 15.74
CA ARG A 299 -7.41 -5.23 16.65
C ARG A 299 -6.29 -4.21 16.64
N GLY A 300 -5.45 -4.23 17.67
CA GLY A 300 -4.38 -3.25 17.81
C GLY A 300 -3.24 -3.71 18.72
N SER A 301 -2.29 -2.79 18.87
CA SER A 301 -1.38 -2.77 20.02
C SER A 301 -2.16 -2.64 21.33
N ARG A 302 -1.48 -2.86 22.47
CA ARG A 302 -2.11 -2.79 23.82
C ARG A 302 -2.86 -1.48 24.08
N SER A 303 -2.40 -0.37 23.51
CA SER A 303 -3.09 0.92 23.55
C SER A 303 -3.44 1.37 22.14
N THR A 304 -4.72 1.66 21.92
CA THR A 304 -5.31 2.10 20.64
C THR A 304 -5.90 3.50 20.72
N GLY A 305 -5.80 4.19 21.86
CA GLY A 305 -6.41 5.52 22.06
C GLY A 305 -5.94 6.58 21.07
N TRP A 306 -4.70 6.45 20.57
CA TRP A 306 -4.14 7.29 19.52
C TRP A 306 -4.88 7.18 18.17
N ALA A 307 -5.58 6.07 17.91
CA ALA A 307 -6.19 5.77 16.62
C ALA A 307 -7.63 6.28 16.47
N GLY A 308 -8.21 6.93 17.48
CA GLY A 308 -9.60 7.40 17.42
C GLY A 308 -9.89 8.36 16.26
N TYR A 309 -8.92 9.21 15.90
CA TYR A 309 -9.05 10.10 14.74
C TYR A 309 -8.96 9.35 13.40
N LEU A 310 -8.22 8.23 13.34
CA LEU A 310 -8.09 7.43 12.12
C LEU A 310 -9.43 6.82 11.72
N VAL A 311 -10.23 6.38 12.69
CA VAL A 311 -11.58 5.88 12.43
C VAL A 311 -12.43 6.96 11.77
N LYS A 312 -12.43 8.18 12.34
CA LYS A 312 -13.15 9.34 11.75
C LYS A 312 -12.65 9.67 10.34
N GLN A 313 -11.34 9.63 10.14
CA GLN A 313 -10.71 9.88 8.84
C GLN A 313 -11.18 8.85 7.81
N VAL A 314 -11.17 7.56 8.17
CA VAL A 314 -11.64 6.46 7.33
C VAL A 314 -13.13 6.64 7.01
N SER A 315 -13.98 6.94 8.00
CA SER A 315 -15.42 7.18 7.80
C SER A 315 -15.74 8.36 6.88
N ALA A 316 -14.81 9.28 6.68
CA ALA A 316 -14.99 10.43 5.81
C ALA A 316 -14.50 10.18 4.38
N ARG A 317 -13.87 9.03 4.08
CA ARG A 317 -13.32 8.77 2.75
C ARG A 317 -14.42 8.61 1.69
N ARG A 318 -14.02 8.83 0.44
CA ARG A 318 -14.84 8.67 -0.76
C ARG A 318 -14.09 7.85 -1.79
N TYR A 319 -14.74 6.80 -2.27
CA TYR A 319 -14.24 5.88 -3.27
C TYR A 319 -15.07 6.01 -4.55
N THR A 320 -14.59 5.44 -5.65
CA THR A 320 -15.45 5.18 -6.81
C THR A 320 -16.60 4.25 -6.37
N GLY A 321 -17.79 4.49 -6.91
CA GLY A 321 -18.92 3.58 -6.75
C GLY A 321 -18.66 2.22 -7.42
N THR A 322 -19.57 1.29 -7.17
CA THR A 322 -19.57 -0.04 -7.80
C THR A 322 -20.97 -0.42 -8.22
N ASP A 323 -21.10 -1.13 -9.33
CA ASP A 323 -22.37 -1.71 -9.79
C ASP A 323 -22.76 -2.90 -8.91
N GLY A 324 -23.25 -2.59 -7.70
CA GLY A 324 -23.82 -3.57 -6.78
C GLY A 324 -25.32 -3.70 -6.97
N ALA A 325 -25.88 -4.89 -6.74
CA ALA A 325 -27.33 -5.07 -6.65
C ALA A 325 -27.91 -4.13 -5.57
N ALA A 326 -29.12 -3.59 -5.82
CA ALA A 326 -29.82 -2.76 -4.84
C ALA A 326 -29.92 -3.48 -3.48
N GLY A 327 -29.33 -2.90 -2.43
CA GLY A 327 -29.27 -3.50 -1.09
C GLY A 327 -27.97 -4.26 -0.76
N ALA A 328 -26.99 -4.34 -1.67
CA ALA A 328 -25.67 -4.88 -1.34
C ALA A 328 -24.96 -4.02 -0.28
N ARG A 329 -24.35 -4.66 0.73
CA ARG A 329 -23.63 -3.98 1.82
C ARG A 329 -22.38 -3.22 1.34
N GLY A 330 -21.85 -3.60 0.18
CA GLY A 330 -20.66 -3.00 -0.42
C GLY A 330 -19.44 -3.93 -0.37
N VAL A 331 -18.25 -3.36 -0.51
CA VAL A 331 -16.97 -4.09 -0.47
C VAL A 331 -16.32 -3.88 0.89
N TYR A 332 -16.03 -4.95 1.63
CA TYR A 332 -15.34 -4.86 2.91
C TYR A 332 -13.84 -4.69 2.70
N ARG A 333 -13.22 -3.81 3.50
CA ARG A 333 -11.78 -3.57 3.52
C ARG A 333 -11.22 -3.62 4.93
N VAL A 334 -9.96 -4.01 5.01
CA VAL A 334 -9.17 -3.93 6.24
C VAL A 334 -7.86 -3.24 5.94
N GLU A 335 -7.52 -2.18 6.68
CA GLU A 335 -6.26 -1.46 6.55
C GLU A 335 -5.47 -1.51 7.86
N ARG A 336 -4.17 -1.80 7.75
CA ARG A 336 -3.18 -1.68 8.82
C ARG A 336 -2.67 -0.26 8.87
N PHE A 337 -2.81 0.36 10.03
CA PHE A 337 -2.14 1.62 10.37
C PHE A 337 -0.99 1.33 11.33
N SER A 338 0.21 1.82 11.01
CA SER A 338 1.42 1.68 11.81
C SER A 338 1.98 3.05 12.12
N LEU A 339 1.98 3.42 13.40
CA LEU A 339 2.64 4.63 13.91
C LEU A 339 4.04 4.24 14.42
N ARG A 340 5.08 4.75 13.75
CA ARG A 340 6.45 4.30 13.98
C ARG A 340 7.49 5.39 13.70
N GLY A 341 8.51 5.49 14.56
CA GLY A 341 9.74 6.22 14.23
C GLY A 341 10.63 5.42 13.26
N THR A 342 11.66 6.06 12.72
CA THR A 342 12.64 5.43 11.81
C THR A 342 13.90 5.00 12.56
N TYR A 343 14.64 4.05 11.99
CA TYR A 343 15.93 3.66 12.52
C TYR A 343 16.96 4.76 12.30
N GLN A 344 17.57 5.19 13.40
CA GLN A 344 18.66 6.15 13.43
C GLN A 344 19.56 5.87 14.62
N THR A 345 20.75 6.47 14.64
CA THR A 345 21.65 6.44 15.80
C THR A 345 21.44 7.74 16.59
N PRO A 346 20.74 7.73 17.74
CA PRO A 346 20.49 8.94 18.52
C PRO A 346 21.78 9.62 18.96
N LYS A 347 21.75 10.93 19.18
CA LYS A 347 22.91 11.67 19.66
C LYS A 347 23.37 11.11 21.02
N GLY A 348 24.65 10.80 21.15
CA GLY A 348 25.20 10.18 22.36
C GLY A 348 24.97 8.67 22.49
N SER A 349 24.51 8.00 21.42
CA SER A 349 24.39 6.54 21.33
C SER A 349 25.27 6.00 20.20
N LEU A 350 25.69 4.74 20.31
CA LEU A 350 26.31 3.97 19.21
C LEU A 350 25.35 2.90 18.66
N ILE A 351 24.13 2.85 19.18
CA ILE A 351 23.15 1.81 18.87
C ILE A 351 22.13 2.40 17.90
N ASN A 352 22.06 1.81 16.71
CA ASN A 352 21.00 2.07 15.75
C ASN A 352 19.68 1.47 16.25
N ARG A 353 18.65 2.29 16.36
CA ARG A 353 17.32 1.87 16.85
C ARG A 353 16.24 2.80 16.32
N ARG A 354 14.97 2.39 16.43
CA ARG A 354 13.85 3.30 16.17
C ARG A 354 13.84 4.45 17.17
N ALA A 355 13.86 5.67 16.65
CA ALA A 355 13.73 6.89 17.42
C ALA A 355 13.15 8.02 16.55
N GLY A 356 12.89 9.18 17.15
CA GLY A 356 12.32 10.34 16.46
C GLY A 356 10.79 10.32 16.40
N PRO A 357 10.18 11.29 15.71
CA PRO A 357 8.73 11.43 15.66
C PRO A 357 8.07 10.21 15.01
N GLY A 358 6.91 9.84 15.53
CA GLY A 358 6.08 8.78 14.96
C GLY A 358 5.52 9.21 13.61
N GLU A 359 5.72 8.38 12.59
CA GLU A 359 5.16 8.54 11.25
C GLU A 359 4.11 7.46 11.01
N LEU A 360 3.02 7.84 10.34
CA LEU A 360 1.94 6.93 10.01
C LEU A 360 2.18 6.27 8.65
N GLU A 361 2.18 4.95 8.64
CA GLU A 361 2.21 4.11 7.44
C GLU A 361 0.94 3.27 7.35
N VAL A 362 0.41 3.11 6.14
CA VAL A 362 -0.87 2.43 5.89
C VAL A 362 -0.69 1.32 4.85
N LEU A 363 -1.22 0.13 5.15
CA LEU A 363 -1.20 -1.02 4.25
C LEU A 363 -2.60 -1.63 4.16
N ASP A 364 -3.07 -1.87 2.94
CA ASP A 364 -4.29 -2.65 2.71
C ASP A 364 -4.04 -4.13 3.03
N LEU A 365 -4.79 -4.67 3.98
CA LEU A 365 -4.75 -6.07 4.42
C LEU A 365 -5.94 -6.90 3.92
N THR A 366 -6.81 -6.29 3.11
CA THR A 366 -7.99 -6.94 2.52
C THR A 366 -7.53 -8.18 1.76
N LEU A 367 -8.04 -9.35 2.16
CA LEU A 367 -7.72 -10.59 1.46
C LEU A 367 -8.18 -10.48 0.01
N PRO A 368 -7.43 -11.02 -0.97
CA PRO A 368 -7.94 -11.16 -2.32
C PRO A 368 -9.22 -11.99 -2.28
N ASP A 369 -10.25 -11.60 -3.03
CA ASP A 369 -11.42 -12.43 -3.27
C ASP A 369 -10.99 -13.85 -3.67
N THR A 370 -11.30 -14.84 -2.84
CA THR A 370 -10.96 -16.24 -3.08
C THR A 370 -11.66 -16.83 -4.32
N THR A 371 -12.61 -16.10 -4.91
CA THR A 371 -13.32 -16.45 -6.14
C THR A 371 -12.48 -16.28 -7.42
N ILE A 372 -11.28 -15.69 -7.37
CA ILE A 372 -10.36 -15.56 -8.53
C ILE A 372 -9.10 -16.42 -8.35
N THR A 373 -9.24 -17.62 -7.81
CA THR A 373 -8.14 -18.61 -7.76
C THR A 373 -8.58 -19.95 -8.35
N ALA A 374 -9.20 -19.90 -9.52
CA ALA A 374 -9.36 -21.06 -10.39
C ALA A 374 -9.10 -20.65 -11.85
N SER A 375 -8.00 -19.95 -12.10
CA SER A 375 -7.34 -19.77 -13.41
C SER A 375 -6.19 -18.76 -13.26
N ARG A 376 -4.98 -19.24 -12.99
CA ARG A 376 -3.70 -18.64 -13.43
C ARG A 376 -2.52 -19.48 -12.95
#